data_AF-A0A0G0X3J0-F1
#
_entry.id   AF-A0A0G0X3J0-F1
#
_cell.length_a   1.000
_cell.length_b   1.000
_cell.length_c   1.000
_cell.angle_alpha   90.00
_cell.angle_beta   90.00
_cell.angle_gamma   90.00
#
_symmetry.space_group_name_H-M   'P 1'
#
loop_
_entity.id
_entity.type
_entity.pdbx_description
1 polymer ?
#
loop_
_entity_poly.entity_id
_entity_poly.type
_entity_poly.pdbx_seq_one_letter_code
_entity_poly.pdbx_strand_id
1 'polypeptide(L)'
;MGHTVPGLGKNIQSHLDELFKTGKVKHFQEIKKDLPEGMFELLDIDGMGPKTAYKLTKELKIKNINDLEAKARGGKIRNLPGFGPKSEQEIIDSVSQF
;
A
#
# COMPACT_ATOMS: atom_id res chain seq x y z
N MET A 1 -36.32 -10.06 2.45
CA MET A 1 -35.69 -10.08 3.78
C MET A 1 -34.19 -9.95 3.57
N GLY A 2 -33.60 -8.82 3.96
CA GLY A 2 -32.17 -8.57 3.80
C GLY A 2 -31.38 -9.42 4.79
N HIS A 3 -30.50 -10.27 4.28
CA HIS A 3 -29.70 -11.18 5.09
C HIS A 3 -28.66 -10.35 5.86
N THR A 4 -28.84 -10.21 7.17
CA THR A 4 -27.80 -9.67 8.06
C THR A 4 -26.62 -10.63 8.03
N VAL A 5 -25.53 -10.21 7.39
CA VAL A 5 -24.27 -10.96 7.43
C VAL A 5 -23.72 -10.82 8.86
N PRO A 6 -23.61 -11.91 9.64
CA PRO A 6 -23.05 -11.84 10.98
C PRO A 6 -21.59 -11.37 10.91
N GLY A 7 -21.26 -10.33 11.66
CA GLY A 7 -19.93 -9.70 11.67
C GLY A 7 -19.85 -8.35 10.96
N LEU A 8 -20.86 -7.95 10.18
CA LEU A 8 -20.90 -6.63 9.55
C LEU A 8 -21.70 -5.63 10.40
N GLY A 9 -20.97 -4.76 11.12
CA GLY A 9 -21.57 -3.65 11.84
C GLY A 9 -22.28 -2.66 10.90
N LYS A 10 -23.15 -1.81 11.47
CA LYS A 10 -23.93 -0.79 10.71
C LYS A 10 -23.06 0.07 9.79
N ASN A 11 -21.82 0.36 10.19
CA ASN A 11 -20.89 1.17 9.40
C ASN A 11 -20.48 0.47 8.09
N ILE A 12 -20.12 -0.82 8.16
CA ILE A 12 -19.74 -1.59 6.97
C ILE A 12 -20.94 -1.79 6.05
N GLN A 13 -22.14 -2.03 6.62
CA GLN A 13 -23.38 -2.12 5.83
C GLN A 13 -23.69 -0.83 5.09
N SER A 14 -23.50 0.33 5.73
CA SER A 14 -23.71 1.63 5.08
C SER A 14 -22.72 1.87 3.94
N HIS A 15 -21.46 1.49 4.11
CA HIS A 15 -20.45 1.57 3.04
C HIS A 15 -20.76 0.62 1.89
N LEU A 16 -21.22 -0.60 2.18
CA LEU A 16 -21.67 -1.56 1.16
C LEU A 16 -22.87 -1.03 0.38
N ASP A 17 -23.89 -0.50 1.07
CA ASP A 17 -25.07 0.08 0.41
C ASP A 17 -24.68 1.26 -0.50
N GLU A 18 -23.78 2.13 -0.04
CA GLU A 18 -23.22 3.22 -0.86
C GLU A 18 -22.43 2.67 -2.07
N LEU A 19 -21.62 1.63 -1.87
CA LEU A 19 -20.88 0.95 -2.94
C LEU A 19 -21.83 0.35 -3.99
N PHE A 20 -22.90 -0.33 -3.57
CA PHE A 20 -23.87 -0.93 -4.48
C PHE A 20 -24.72 0.12 -5.22
N LYS A 21 -25.04 1.26 -4.57
CA LYS A 21 -25.85 2.33 -5.19
C LYS A 21 -25.06 3.23 -6.12
N THR A 22 -23.84 3.60 -5.75
CA THR A 22 -23.06 4.64 -6.44
C THR A 22 -21.82 4.10 -7.14
N GLY A 23 -21.49 2.82 -6.91
CA GLY A 23 -20.27 2.19 -7.38
C GLY A 23 -19.00 2.62 -6.63
N LYS A 24 -19.09 3.55 -5.67
CA LYS A 24 -17.93 4.10 -4.95
C LYS A 24 -18.27 4.49 -3.52
N VAL A 25 -17.38 4.22 -2.58
CA VAL A 25 -17.53 4.68 -1.19
C VAL A 25 -16.74 5.97 -0.99
N LYS A 26 -17.40 7.06 -0.57
CA LYS A 26 -16.74 8.36 -0.34
C LYS A 26 -15.60 8.25 0.66
N HIS A 27 -15.86 7.58 1.78
CA HIS A 27 -14.86 7.37 2.83
C HIS A 27 -13.59 6.68 2.30
N PHE A 28 -13.76 5.68 1.45
CA PHE A 28 -12.63 4.97 0.84
C PHE A 28 -11.87 5.85 -0.15
N GLN A 29 -12.58 6.71 -0.90
CA GLN A 29 -11.94 7.66 -1.82
C GLN A 29 -11.14 8.76 -1.09
N GLU A 30 -11.63 9.25 0.05
CA GLU A 30 -10.91 10.25 0.84
C GLU A 30 -9.61 9.68 1.41
N ILE A 31 -9.65 8.47 1.98
CA ILE A 31 -8.45 7.80 2.47
C ILE A 31 -7.49 7.51 1.31
N LYS A 32 -8.01 7.01 0.18
CA LYS A 32 -7.20 6.71 -1.00
C LYS A 32 -6.49 7.95 -1.56
N LYS A 33 -7.06 9.15 -1.43
CA LYS A 33 -6.43 10.42 -1.84
C LYS A 33 -5.27 10.84 -0.95
N ASP A 34 -5.30 10.50 0.33
CA ASP A 34 -4.22 10.81 1.27
C ASP A 34 -3.04 9.82 1.13
N LEU A 35 -3.30 8.64 0.57
CA LEU A 35 -2.28 7.62 0.33
C LEU A 35 -1.45 7.94 -0.92
N PRO A 36 -0.12 7.83 -0.85
CA PRO A 36 0.74 8.02 -2.01
C PRO A 36 0.45 6.95 -3.07
N GLU A 37 0.22 7.34 -4.32
CA GLU A 37 -0.18 6.41 -5.39
C GLU A 37 0.81 5.26 -5.57
N GLY A 38 2.11 5.55 -5.43
CA GLY A 38 3.16 4.52 -5.50
C GLY A 38 3.00 3.42 -4.47
N MET A 39 2.40 3.67 -3.29
CA MET A 39 2.21 2.65 -2.25
C MET A 39 1.49 1.42 -2.79
N PHE A 40 0.48 1.62 -3.65
CA PHE A 40 -0.32 0.52 -4.14
C PHE A 40 0.48 -0.42 -5.03
N GLU A 41 1.43 0.10 -5.80
CA GLU A 41 2.36 -0.73 -6.57
C GLU A 41 3.35 -1.44 -5.64
N LEU A 42 3.84 -0.77 -4.59
CA LEU A 42 4.71 -1.42 -3.60
C LEU A 42 4.00 -2.52 -2.82
N LEU A 43 2.69 -2.41 -2.62
CA LEU A 43 1.88 -3.42 -1.92
C LEU A 43 1.70 -4.71 -2.71
N ASP A 44 1.88 -4.66 -4.03
CA ASP A 44 1.78 -5.82 -4.91
C ASP A 44 3.07 -6.66 -4.87
N ILE A 45 4.20 -6.04 -4.49
CA ILE A 45 5.52 -6.69 -4.41
C ILE A 45 5.56 -7.68 -3.24
N ASP A 46 5.99 -8.90 -3.53
CA ASP A 46 6.14 -9.95 -2.51
C ASP A 46 7.15 -9.54 -1.43
N GLY A 47 6.78 -9.72 -0.16
CA GLY A 47 7.57 -9.27 0.99
C GLY A 47 7.40 -7.80 1.36
N MET A 48 6.64 -6.99 0.60
CA MET A 48 6.34 -5.60 0.95
C MET A 48 4.96 -5.41 1.57
N GLY A 49 4.93 -5.43 2.91
CA GLY A 49 3.72 -5.11 3.66
C GLY A 49 3.33 -3.62 3.64
N PRO A 50 2.07 -3.29 4.01
CA PRO A 50 1.54 -1.91 3.99
C PRO A 50 2.35 -0.90 4.80
N LYS A 51 2.93 -1.33 5.94
CA LYS A 51 3.83 -0.48 6.73
C LYS A 51 5.09 -0.10 5.97
N THR A 52 5.68 -1.07 5.29
CA THR A 52 6.91 -0.91 4.52
C THR A 52 6.66 -0.03 3.31
N ALA A 53 5.64 -0.35 2.52
CA ALA A 53 5.22 0.44 1.37
C ALA A 53 4.94 1.90 1.76
N TYR A 54 4.20 2.14 2.85
CA TYR A 54 3.95 3.51 3.36
C TYR A 54 5.22 4.24 3.73
N LYS A 55 6.11 3.59 4.46
CA LYS A 55 7.33 4.23 4.95
C LYS A 55 8.28 4.56 3.80
N LEU A 56 8.45 3.66 2.85
CA LEU A 56 9.27 3.86 1.67
C LEU A 56 8.72 4.98 0.78
N THR A 57 7.42 4.96 0.48
CA THR A 57 6.78 6.01 -0.33
C THR A 57 6.79 7.36 0.36
N LYS A 58 6.61 7.41 1.69
CA LYS A 58 6.65 8.65 2.46
C LYS A 58 8.05 9.24 2.59
N GLU A 59 9.04 8.42 2.95
CA GLU A 59 10.41 8.86 3.22
C GLU A 59 11.21 9.11 1.93
N LEU A 60 11.09 8.22 0.94
CA LEU A 60 11.87 8.27 -0.30
C LEU A 60 11.11 8.86 -1.49
N LYS A 61 9.84 9.25 -1.27
CA LYS A 61 8.92 9.78 -2.29
C LYS A 61 8.82 8.88 -3.52
N ILE A 62 8.76 7.57 -3.27
CA ILE A 62 8.67 6.56 -4.31
C ILE A 62 7.32 6.67 -4.99
N LYS A 63 7.36 6.81 -6.31
CA LYS A 63 6.15 6.95 -7.13
C LYS A 63 5.78 5.66 -7.83
N ASN A 64 6.76 4.84 -8.20
CA ASN A 64 6.56 3.59 -8.91
C ASN A 64 7.69 2.59 -8.60
N ILE A 65 7.54 1.35 -9.08
CA ILE A 65 8.53 0.26 -8.93
C ILE A 65 9.92 0.66 -9.46
N ASN A 66 9.98 1.40 -10.56
CA ASN A 66 11.26 1.84 -11.13
C ASN A 66 12.02 2.83 -10.19
N ASP A 67 11.29 3.74 -9.53
CA ASP A 67 11.90 4.63 -8.54
C ASP A 67 12.35 3.85 -7.30
N LEU A 68 11.58 2.83 -6.90
CA LEU A 68 11.97 1.93 -5.82
C LEU A 68 13.28 1.21 -6.14
N GLU A 69 13.40 0.63 -7.33
CA GLU A 69 14.63 -0.07 -7.77
C GLU A 69 15.83 0.87 -7.71
N ALA A 70 15.70 2.07 -8.28
CA ALA A 70 16.79 3.04 -8.31
C ALA A 70 17.22 3.48 -6.90
N LYS A 71 16.27 3.65 -5.97
CA LYS A 71 16.55 4.04 -4.58
C LYS A 71 17.14 2.88 -3.77
N ALA A 72 16.67 1.65 -4.01
CA ALA A 72 17.19 0.45 -3.39
C ALA A 72 18.62 0.16 -3.84
N ARG A 73 18.89 0.19 -5.16
CA ARG A 73 20.25 0.08 -5.73
C ARG A 73 21.16 1.23 -5.32
N GLY A 74 20.60 2.42 -5.10
CA GLY A 74 21.30 3.58 -4.57
C GLY A 74 21.65 3.50 -3.09
N GLY A 75 21.29 2.41 -2.39
CA GLY A 75 21.61 2.22 -0.98
C GLY A 75 20.84 3.17 -0.05
N LYS A 76 19.70 3.72 -0.49
CA LYS A 76 18.91 4.67 0.29
C LYS A 76 17.94 3.98 1.25
N ILE A 77 17.58 2.73 0.99
CA ILE A 77 16.60 2.01 1.80
C ILE A 77 17.25 1.56 3.12
N ARG A 78 18.47 1.04 3.09
CA ARG A 78 19.24 0.65 4.30
C ARG A 78 19.54 1.79 5.28
N ASN A 79 19.35 3.04 4.85
CA ASN A 79 19.55 4.23 5.69
C ASN A 79 18.28 4.62 6.45
N LEU A 80 17.15 3.97 6.18
CA LEU A 80 15.89 4.25 6.85
C LEU A 80 15.79 3.47 8.17
N PRO A 81 15.22 4.08 9.22
CA PRO A 81 15.04 3.40 10.50
C PRO A 81 14.14 2.18 10.35
N GLY A 82 14.65 0.99 10.68
CA GLY A 82 13.95 -0.28 10.54
C GLY A 82 14.16 -0.99 9.19
N PHE A 83 14.96 -0.41 8.29
CA PHE A 83 15.42 -1.06 7.06
C PHE A 83 16.93 -1.25 7.15
N GLY A 84 17.35 -2.51 7.22
CA GLY A 84 18.76 -2.86 7.20
C GLY A 84 19.25 -3.19 5.78
N PRO A 85 20.56 -3.52 5.63
CA PRO A 85 21.10 -4.01 4.37
C PRO A 85 20.42 -5.30 3.89
N LYS A 86 19.93 -6.13 4.83
CA LYS A 86 19.16 -7.33 4.51
C LYS A 86 17.82 -6.99 3.86
N SER A 87 17.04 -6.08 4.46
CA SER A 87 15.75 -5.65 3.91
C SER A 87 15.92 -4.96 2.55
N GLU A 88 16.99 -4.19 2.37
CA GLU A 88 17.29 -3.59 1.06
C GLU A 88 17.55 -4.65 -0.01
N GLN A 89 18.32 -5.69 0.31
CA GLN A 89 18.51 -6.83 -0.60
C GLN A 89 17.21 -7.56 -0.92
N GLU A 90 16.39 -7.84 0.09
CA GLU A 90 15.07 -8.48 -0.11
C GLU A 90 14.19 -7.64 -1.04
N ILE A 91 14.18 -6.31 -0.88
CA ILE A 91 13.41 -5.42 -1.76
C ILE A 91 13.97 -5.43 -3.19
N ILE A 92 15.29 -5.44 -3.38
CA ILE A 92 15.89 -5.51 -4.73
C ILE A 92 15.54 -6.83 -5.41
N ASP A 93 15.56 -7.93 -4.66
CA ASP A 93 15.19 -9.26 -5.16
C ASP A 93 13.71 -9.28 -5.55
N SER A 94 12.81 -8.87 -4.65
CA SER A 94 11.37 -8.81 -4.93
C SER A 94 11.04 -7.90 -6.12
N VAL A 95 11.73 -6.77 -6.27
CA VAL A 95 11.55 -5.87 -7.43
C VAL A 95 12.07 -6.49 -8.72
N SER A 96 13.15 -7.28 -8.67
CA SER A 96 13.68 -7.96 -9.86
C SER A 96 12.80 -9.13 -10.30
N GLN A 97 11.97 -9.66 -9.41
CA GLN A 97 11.03 -10.75 -9.67
C GLN A 97 9.63 -10.27 -10.10
N PHE A 98 9.38 -8.96 -10.06
CA PHE A 98 8.11 -8.32 -10.42
C PHE A 98 8.10 -7.89 -11.88
#